data_AF-A0AB33R8R8-F1
#
_entry.id   AF-A0AB33R8R8-F1
#
_cell.length_a   1.000
_cell.length_b   1.000
_cell.length_c   1.000
_cell.angle_alpha   90.00
_cell.angle_beta   90.00
_cell.angle_gamma   90.00
#
_symmetry.space_group_name_H-M   'P 1'
#
loop_
_entity.id
_entity.type
_entity.pdbx_description
1 polymer ?
#
loop_
_entity_poly.entity_id
_entity_poly.type
_entity_poly.pdbx_seq_one_letter_code
_entity_poly.pdbx_strand_id
1 'polypeptide(L)'
;MSIPFFIVVIVTIIFSSSQGDCQVTPDLSTQFVTSSDSASQTDWTKKGSIANVTAGKVFHAWVSKGLSGASAAGIVGWVNSEGGFAMIGRAEGHYGNDLRTNSIAFGVKPIGLSYYTTEAGGGIYQFTPYTKYAPLGDPKWENADAMNEFVAKAILAGDWNASMDLTGGNHTFKQMAQMTDPKQATLVWQAYERGSTAHINPFQKQADAQKAYELFDGAKYSYNEIVFHKSFDIFGPLKPGEGESKEVVLSLCESGSYSKGAFGKDRTGKVNYTSYNAWRPEQLPADLKPYALDPRSVGLNYRQAAGWYAIASTGGQCTDLSASLMYALWSKNGSHPTQKAGNGNMVVANWVRTFGGSSDKSPSSGAVFSSAGTSSAGHTGVVSHVFENGDILIVEQNYASYSGDDGGFGKYSWNYRYVTTAELKNEGYTFYDPAKLGYQITKSVGTVGK
;
A
#
# COMPACT_ATOMS: atom_id res chain seq x y z
N MET A 1 53.99 -48.76 46.30
CA MET A 1 52.99 -49.17 45.29
C MET A 1 52.53 -47.91 44.56
N SER A 2 53.03 -47.76 43.33
CA SER A 2 52.52 -47.05 42.13
C SER A 2 51.77 -45.69 42.21
N ILE A 3 52.39 -44.70 41.53
CA ILE A 3 51.94 -43.41 40.91
C ILE A 3 50.75 -43.64 39.93
N PRO A 4 49.85 -42.66 39.53
CA PRO A 4 50.08 -41.23 39.21
C PRO A 4 49.07 -40.21 39.81
N PHE A 5 49.31 -38.90 39.96
CA PHE A 5 49.94 -37.83 39.15
C PHE A 5 49.17 -37.46 37.86
N PHE A 6 48.23 -36.52 37.97
CA PHE A 6 47.86 -35.62 36.87
C PHE A 6 47.67 -34.20 37.42
N ILE A 7 48.61 -33.33 37.06
CA ILE A 7 48.54 -31.88 37.21
C ILE A 7 47.67 -31.35 36.07
N VAL A 8 46.63 -30.58 36.38
CA VAL A 8 45.96 -29.72 35.39
C VAL A 8 46.29 -28.27 35.73
N VAL A 9 47.01 -27.66 34.80
CA VAL A 9 47.48 -26.28 34.81
C VAL A 9 46.30 -25.35 34.56
N ILE A 10 46.01 -24.45 35.50
CA ILE A 10 45.11 -23.29 35.29
C ILE A 10 45.94 -22.22 34.59
N VAL A 11 45.71 -22.05 33.28
CA VAL A 11 46.29 -20.95 32.50
C VAL A 11 45.33 -19.76 32.53
N THR A 12 45.63 -18.79 33.39
CA THR A 12 45.14 -17.41 33.28
C THR A 12 45.90 -16.71 32.14
N ILE A 13 45.19 -16.32 31.09
CA ILE A 13 45.68 -15.34 30.12
C ILE A 13 44.78 -14.10 30.22
N ILE A 14 45.39 -13.02 30.70
CA ILE A 14 44.89 -11.65 30.59
C ILE A 14 45.41 -11.11 29.26
N PHE A 15 44.52 -10.66 28.38
CA PHE A 15 44.84 -9.71 27.32
C PHE A 15 43.82 -8.57 27.34
N SER A 16 44.33 -7.35 27.32
CA SER A 16 43.59 -6.08 27.22
C SER A 16 43.48 -5.61 25.76
N SER A 17 42.62 -4.60 25.55
CA SER A 17 42.23 -3.86 24.31
C SER A 17 41.14 -4.56 23.50
N SER A 18 40.08 -3.91 23.00
CA SER A 18 39.81 -2.50 22.69
C SER A 18 38.29 -2.24 22.64
N GLN A 19 37.88 -0.97 22.70
CA GLN A 19 36.50 -0.47 22.57
C GLN A 19 35.68 -1.17 21.47
N GLY A 20 34.43 -1.51 21.80
CA GLY A 20 33.37 -1.96 20.90
C GLY A 20 32.04 -1.99 21.66
N ASP A 21 31.04 -1.31 21.14
CA ASP A 21 29.80 -0.88 21.80
C ASP A 21 28.99 -1.96 22.54
N CYS A 22 28.40 -1.55 23.66
CA CYS A 22 27.44 -2.30 24.46
C CYS A 22 26.23 -2.72 23.62
N GLN A 23 26.08 -4.02 23.34
CA GLN A 23 24.77 -4.61 23.06
C GLN A 23 24.14 -5.06 24.38
N VAL A 24 23.10 -4.35 24.79
CA VAL A 24 22.24 -4.74 25.90
C VAL A 24 21.22 -5.75 25.36
N THR A 25 21.44 -7.04 25.60
CA THR A 25 20.40 -8.07 25.49
C THR A 25 19.45 -7.92 26.68
N PRO A 26 18.14 -7.71 26.49
CA PRO A 26 17.20 -7.71 27.61
C PRO A 26 17.01 -9.14 28.13
N ASP A 27 17.16 -9.27 29.44
CA ASP A 27 17.02 -10.50 30.23
C ASP A 27 15.59 -11.07 30.11
N LEU A 28 15.45 -12.29 29.57
CA LEU A 28 14.17 -12.94 29.25
C LEU A 28 13.65 -13.87 30.37
N SER A 29 14.07 -13.66 31.61
CA SER A 29 13.87 -14.61 32.69
C SER A 29 13.23 -13.95 33.93
N THR A 30 11.98 -14.35 34.23
CA THR A 30 11.27 -14.41 35.55
C THR A 30 9.83 -13.88 35.61
N GLN A 31 9.00 -13.97 34.56
CA GLN A 31 7.66 -13.32 34.61
C GLN A 31 6.41 -14.12 35.01
N PHE A 32 6.46 -15.42 35.32
CA PHE A 32 5.24 -16.09 35.80
C PHE A 32 5.50 -17.09 36.94
N VAL A 33 5.41 -16.60 38.19
CA VAL A 33 5.05 -17.44 39.34
C VAL A 33 3.57 -17.20 39.62
N THR A 34 2.79 -18.28 39.58
CA THR A 34 1.34 -18.31 39.79
C THR A 34 0.96 -17.88 41.20
N SER A 35 0.46 -16.66 41.33
CA SER A 35 -0.29 -16.17 42.49
C SER A 35 -1.52 -15.40 41.98
N SER A 36 -2.50 -15.12 42.83
CA SER A 36 -3.74 -14.40 42.48
C SER A 36 -3.53 -13.03 41.81
N ASP A 37 -2.31 -12.49 41.85
CA ASP A 37 -1.90 -11.32 41.09
C ASP A 37 -1.87 -11.56 39.57
N SER A 38 -1.70 -12.81 39.12
CA SER A 38 -1.49 -13.20 37.72
C SER A 38 -2.69 -12.87 36.82
N ALA A 39 -3.92 -13.08 37.28
CA ALA A 39 -5.13 -12.75 36.50
C ALA A 39 -5.27 -11.23 36.29
N SER A 40 -4.82 -10.43 37.26
CA SER A 40 -4.82 -8.98 37.13
C SER A 40 -3.69 -8.46 36.24
N GLN A 41 -2.60 -9.23 36.09
CA GLN A 41 -1.52 -8.93 35.15
C GLN A 41 -1.91 -9.20 33.69
N THR A 42 -2.91 -10.06 33.46
CA THR A 42 -3.43 -10.37 32.11
C THR A 42 -4.54 -9.42 31.64
N ASP A 43 -5.12 -8.60 32.53
CA ASP A 43 -6.14 -7.62 32.18
C ASP A 43 -5.52 -6.36 31.59
N TRP A 44 -5.66 -6.15 30.27
CA TRP A 44 -5.07 -5.01 29.56
C TRP A 44 -5.75 -3.67 29.88
N THR A 45 -6.92 -3.69 30.52
CA THR A 45 -7.65 -2.48 30.94
C THR A 45 -7.23 -2.00 32.32
N LYS A 46 -6.58 -2.86 33.12
CA LYS A 46 -6.03 -2.51 34.42
C LYS A 46 -4.69 -1.78 34.26
N LYS A 47 -4.68 -0.47 34.54
CA LYS A 47 -3.48 0.36 34.49
C LYS A 47 -2.31 -0.28 35.24
N GLY A 48 -1.17 -0.42 34.57
CA GLY A 48 0.07 -0.97 35.16
C GLY A 48 0.16 -2.50 35.19
N SER A 49 -0.85 -3.23 34.70
CA SER A 49 -0.70 -4.66 34.42
C SER A 49 0.30 -4.90 33.27
N ILE A 50 0.89 -6.09 33.20
CA ILE A 50 1.74 -6.49 32.06
C ILE A 50 0.99 -6.30 30.73
N ALA A 51 -0.25 -6.79 30.66
CA ALA A 51 -1.08 -6.66 29.47
C ALA A 51 -1.36 -5.19 29.11
N ASN A 52 -1.58 -4.31 30.10
CA ASN A 52 -1.81 -2.89 29.87
C ASN A 52 -0.55 -2.17 29.37
N VAL A 53 0.61 -2.48 29.96
CA VAL A 53 1.91 -1.95 29.52
C VAL A 53 2.19 -2.37 28.09
N THR A 54 1.93 -3.63 27.74
CA THR A 54 2.15 -4.14 26.39
C THR A 54 1.17 -3.57 25.36
N ALA A 55 -0.12 -3.45 25.71
CA ALA A 55 -1.09 -2.74 24.88
C ALA A 55 -0.67 -1.28 24.62
N GLY A 56 -0.15 -0.61 25.65
CA GLY A 56 0.43 0.73 25.53
C GLY A 56 1.63 0.77 24.60
N LYS A 57 2.52 -0.24 24.63
CA LYS A 57 3.63 -0.33 23.66
C LYS A 57 3.14 -0.43 22.22
N VAL A 58 2.14 -1.26 21.94
CA VAL A 58 1.54 -1.35 20.60
C VAL A 58 0.95 0.00 20.19
N PHE A 59 0.14 0.62 21.06
CA PHE A 59 -0.44 1.94 20.81
C PHE A 59 0.64 2.98 20.46
N HIS A 60 1.65 3.11 21.32
CA HIS A 60 2.71 4.10 21.17
C HIS A 60 3.62 3.80 19.99
N ALA A 61 3.83 2.54 19.62
CA ALA A 61 4.60 2.18 18.43
C ALA A 61 3.96 2.81 17.17
N TRP A 62 2.64 2.74 17.02
CA TRP A 62 1.94 3.31 15.86
C TRP A 62 1.84 4.83 15.90
N VAL A 63 1.57 5.42 17.06
CA VAL A 63 1.60 6.88 17.22
C VAL A 63 3.00 7.44 16.95
N SER A 64 4.06 6.75 17.39
CA SER A 64 5.45 7.14 17.10
C SER A 64 5.79 7.09 15.61
N LYS A 65 4.98 6.39 14.81
CA LYS A 65 5.02 6.35 13.35
C LYS A 65 4.07 7.35 12.69
N GLY A 66 3.53 8.31 13.44
CA GLY A 66 2.74 9.42 12.93
C GLY A 66 1.25 9.13 12.71
N LEU A 67 0.75 7.96 13.14
CA LEU A 67 -0.69 7.67 13.13
C LEU A 67 -1.42 8.52 14.17
N SER A 68 -2.69 8.82 13.92
CA SER A 68 -3.57 9.40 14.93
C SER A 68 -3.76 8.41 16.11
N GLY A 69 -4.16 8.93 17.26
CA GLY A 69 -4.51 8.09 18.40
C GLY A 69 -5.73 7.22 18.14
N ALA A 70 -6.69 7.65 17.31
CA ALA A 70 -7.83 6.83 16.93
C ALA A 70 -7.40 5.65 16.04
N SER A 71 -6.48 5.88 15.10
CA SER A 71 -5.90 4.84 14.26
C SER A 71 -5.09 3.83 15.06
N ALA A 72 -4.19 4.30 15.93
CA ALA A 72 -3.40 3.44 16.80
C ALA A 72 -4.28 2.63 17.76
N ALA A 73 -5.32 3.24 18.33
CA ALA A 73 -6.31 2.54 19.15
C ALA A 73 -7.09 1.49 18.34
N GLY A 74 -7.39 1.77 17.06
CA GLY A 74 -8.01 0.81 16.15
C GLY A 74 -7.20 -0.47 15.98
N ILE A 75 -5.87 -0.34 15.87
CA ILE A 75 -4.94 -1.48 15.77
C ILE A 75 -4.90 -2.25 17.09
N VAL A 76 -4.81 -1.56 18.24
CA VAL A 76 -4.83 -2.19 19.57
C VAL A 76 -6.12 -2.99 19.77
N GLY A 77 -7.27 -2.41 19.39
CA GLY A 77 -8.56 -3.10 19.46
C GLY A 77 -8.61 -4.38 18.65
N TRP A 78 -7.87 -4.42 17.52
CA TRP A 78 -7.77 -5.63 16.73
C TRP A 78 -6.91 -6.70 17.39
N VAL A 79 -5.68 -6.32 17.78
CA VAL A 79 -4.67 -7.19 18.39
C VAL A 79 -5.19 -7.88 19.66
N ASN A 80 -6.01 -7.19 20.45
CA ASN A 80 -6.55 -7.73 21.70
C ASN A 80 -7.22 -9.10 21.50
N SER A 81 -8.03 -9.25 20.45
CA SER A 81 -8.77 -10.49 20.22
C SER A 81 -7.99 -11.52 19.39
N GLU A 82 -6.84 -11.17 18.81
CA GLU A 82 -6.01 -12.08 17.99
C GLU A 82 -4.97 -12.85 18.82
N GLY A 83 -4.34 -12.18 19.80
CA GLY A 83 -3.29 -12.80 20.63
C GLY A 83 -3.29 -12.38 22.09
N GLY A 84 -4.03 -11.32 22.44
CA GLY A 84 -3.99 -10.70 23.77
C GLY A 84 -2.64 -10.05 24.08
N PHE A 85 -2.58 -9.26 25.15
CA PHE A 85 -1.38 -8.47 25.49
C PHE A 85 -0.53 -9.07 26.61
N ALA A 86 -1.02 -10.11 27.26
CA ALA A 86 -0.32 -10.78 28.37
C ALA A 86 0.85 -11.66 27.88
N MET A 87 0.75 -12.18 26.66
CA MET A 87 1.73 -13.07 26.05
C MET A 87 1.73 -12.83 24.55
N ILE A 88 2.72 -12.08 24.09
CA ILE A 88 2.71 -11.53 22.73
C ILE A 88 3.29 -12.46 21.69
N GLY A 89 4.06 -13.47 22.10
CA GLY A 89 4.59 -14.52 21.24
C GLY A 89 3.78 -15.81 21.22
N ARG A 90 2.50 -15.76 21.65
CA ARG A 90 1.65 -16.95 21.77
C ARG A 90 1.59 -17.71 20.44
N ALA A 91 1.83 -19.01 20.51
CA ALA A 91 1.65 -19.95 19.42
C ALA A 91 0.15 -20.26 19.25
N GLU A 92 -0.38 -20.22 18.02
CA GLU A 92 -1.77 -20.60 17.77
C GLU A 92 -2.05 -22.04 18.26
N GLY A 93 -3.20 -22.25 18.89
CA GLY A 93 -3.60 -23.52 19.48
C GLY A 93 -3.14 -23.74 20.93
N HIS A 94 -2.42 -22.78 21.54
CA HIS A 94 -1.93 -22.86 22.92
C HIS A 94 -2.58 -21.81 23.83
N TYR A 95 -3.23 -22.24 24.90
CA TYR A 95 -4.13 -21.41 25.74
C TYR A 95 -3.68 -21.27 27.20
N GLY A 96 -2.49 -21.75 27.55
CA GLY A 96 -1.90 -21.60 28.88
C GLY A 96 -1.38 -20.19 29.15
N ASN A 97 -0.92 -19.98 30.39
CA ASN A 97 -0.52 -18.67 30.91
C ASN A 97 0.99 -18.54 31.16
N ASP A 98 1.79 -19.56 30.88
CA ASP A 98 3.25 -19.51 30.98
C ASP A 98 3.91 -19.45 29.61
N LEU A 99 4.98 -18.65 29.49
CA LEU A 99 5.69 -18.49 28.22
C LEU A 99 6.34 -19.80 27.73
N ARG A 100 6.84 -20.63 28.65
CA ARG A 100 7.64 -21.83 28.31
C ARG A 100 6.85 -22.84 27.49
N THR A 101 5.56 -23.00 27.79
CA THR A 101 4.71 -23.98 27.09
C THR A 101 3.78 -23.37 26.05
N ASN A 102 3.71 -22.04 25.94
CA ASN A 102 2.75 -21.37 25.05
C ASN A 102 3.35 -20.38 24.04
N SER A 103 4.62 -19.98 24.19
CA SER A 103 5.25 -18.98 23.31
C SER A 103 6.23 -19.59 22.32
N ILE A 104 6.19 -19.10 21.08
CA ILE A 104 7.11 -19.48 20.00
C ILE A 104 8.56 -19.14 20.37
N ALA A 105 8.79 -18.12 21.21
CA ALA A 105 10.12 -17.77 21.73
C ALA A 105 10.77 -18.92 22.53
N PHE A 106 9.97 -19.86 23.04
CA PHE A 106 10.44 -21.02 23.82
C PHE A 106 10.38 -22.32 23.03
N GLY A 107 10.26 -22.24 21.70
CA GLY A 107 10.26 -23.41 20.83
C GLY A 107 8.89 -24.09 20.65
N VAL A 108 7.83 -23.44 21.12
CA VAL A 108 6.46 -23.98 21.01
C VAL A 108 5.97 -23.77 19.57
N LYS A 109 5.69 -24.87 18.87
CA LYS A 109 5.19 -24.81 17.50
C LYS A 109 3.67 -24.58 17.48
N PRO A 110 3.17 -23.65 16.66
CA PRO A 110 1.74 -23.48 16.42
C PRO A 110 1.03 -24.75 15.94
N ILE A 111 -0.16 -25.02 16.49
CA ILE A 111 -1.02 -26.18 16.20
C ILE A 111 -2.34 -25.63 15.64
N GLY A 112 -2.30 -25.15 14.41
CA GLY A 112 -3.49 -24.55 13.78
C GLY A 112 -4.58 -25.58 13.48
N LEU A 113 -5.62 -25.09 12.85
CA LEU A 113 -6.80 -25.89 12.55
C LEU A 113 -6.52 -26.92 11.43
N SER A 114 -7.23 -28.05 11.48
CA SER A 114 -7.00 -29.21 10.60
C SER A 114 -7.14 -28.93 9.10
N TYR A 115 -7.79 -27.82 8.73
CA TYR A 115 -7.99 -27.40 7.35
C TYR A 115 -6.91 -26.44 6.83
N TYR A 116 -5.92 -26.07 7.65
CA TYR A 116 -4.82 -25.21 7.20
C TYR A 116 -3.94 -25.95 6.19
N THR A 117 -3.70 -25.31 5.05
CA THR A 117 -2.79 -25.80 4.01
C THR A 117 -1.36 -25.26 4.18
N THR A 118 -1.15 -24.40 5.19
CA THR A 118 0.14 -23.78 5.55
C THR A 118 0.40 -23.95 7.04
N GLU A 119 1.61 -23.65 7.52
CA GLU A 119 1.85 -23.62 8.97
C GLU A 119 0.96 -22.56 9.65
N ALA A 120 0.60 -22.83 10.90
CA ALA A 120 -0.33 -21.99 11.66
C ALA A 120 0.28 -20.67 12.12
N GLY A 121 -0.57 -19.82 12.69
CA GLY A 121 -0.25 -18.46 13.09
C GLY A 121 0.47 -18.34 14.44
N GLY A 122 0.87 -17.12 14.75
CA GLY A 122 1.33 -16.77 16.09
C GLY A 122 1.78 -15.32 16.20
N GLY A 123 2.05 -14.90 17.42
CA GLY A 123 2.37 -13.50 17.70
C GLY A 123 1.13 -12.62 17.82
N ILE A 124 1.32 -11.34 18.19
CA ILE A 124 0.21 -10.39 18.43
C ILE A 124 -0.65 -10.09 17.21
N TYR A 125 -0.08 -10.27 16.02
CA TYR A 125 -0.74 -10.04 14.73
C TYR A 125 -1.12 -11.33 14.02
N GLN A 126 -1.11 -12.48 14.72
CA GLN A 126 -1.41 -13.80 14.13
C GLN A 126 -0.71 -14.00 12.78
N PHE A 127 0.63 -13.90 12.77
CA PHE A 127 1.40 -14.06 11.55
C PHE A 127 1.21 -15.47 10.98
N THR A 128 0.45 -15.60 9.90
CA THR A 128 0.20 -16.92 9.27
C THR A 128 0.84 -16.97 7.88
N PRO A 129 1.71 -17.96 7.58
CA PRO A 129 2.36 -18.86 8.55
C PRO A 129 3.34 -18.14 9.48
N TYR A 130 3.50 -18.61 10.73
CA TYR A 130 4.35 -17.94 11.75
C TYR A 130 5.81 -17.79 11.31
N THR A 131 6.30 -18.71 10.48
CA THR A 131 7.66 -18.72 9.93
C THR A 131 8.00 -17.50 9.06
N LYS A 132 7.00 -16.69 8.64
CA LYS A 132 7.26 -15.45 7.90
C LYS A 132 7.85 -14.32 8.76
N TYR A 133 7.66 -14.37 10.08
CA TYR A 133 8.12 -13.32 10.99
C TYR A 133 9.54 -13.60 11.54
N ALA A 134 9.70 -14.69 12.27
CA ALA A 134 10.97 -15.06 12.90
C ALA A 134 11.08 -16.57 13.11
N PRO A 135 12.30 -17.14 13.18
CA PRO A 135 12.51 -18.55 13.48
C PRO A 135 11.88 -18.98 14.82
N LEU A 136 11.58 -20.27 14.94
CA LEU A 136 11.18 -20.90 16.19
C LEU A 136 12.28 -20.70 17.26
N GLY A 137 11.91 -20.26 18.47
CA GLY A 137 12.85 -19.97 19.55
C GLY A 137 13.53 -18.60 19.49
N ASP A 138 13.23 -17.76 18.49
CA ASP A 138 13.79 -16.40 18.42
C ASP A 138 13.14 -15.49 19.50
N PRO A 139 13.93 -14.77 20.33
CA PRO A 139 13.39 -13.87 21.36
C PRO A 139 12.55 -12.72 20.78
N LYS A 140 12.64 -12.43 19.48
CA LYS A 140 11.75 -11.47 18.79
C LYS A 140 10.28 -11.83 18.90
N TRP A 141 9.93 -13.07 19.19
CA TRP A 141 8.56 -13.48 19.48
C TRP A 141 7.99 -12.85 20.77
N GLU A 142 8.83 -12.38 21.70
CA GLU A 142 8.38 -11.61 22.89
C GLU A 142 8.78 -10.13 22.82
N ASN A 143 8.98 -9.60 21.61
CA ASN A 143 9.34 -8.21 21.38
C ASN A 143 8.28 -7.48 20.55
N ALA A 144 7.42 -6.70 21.23
CA ALA A 144 6.37 -5.93 20.59
C ALA A 144 6.91 -4.92 19.57
N ASP A 145 8.02 -4.26 19.84
CA ASP A 145 8.59 -3.26 18.93
C ASP A 145 9.05 -3.93 17.62
N ALA A 146 9.68 -5.10 17.72
CA ALA A 146 10.10 -5.87 16.56
C ALA A 146 8.91 -6.35 15.71
N MET A 147 7.81 -6.78 16.35
CA MET A 147 6.58 -7.17 15.64
C MET A 147 5.92 -5.98 14.94
N ASN A 148 5.77 -4.86 15.63
CA ASN A 148 5.21 -3.64 15.06
C ASN A 148 6.07 -3.15 13.87
N GLU A 149 7.40 -3.21 13.99
CA GLU A 149 8.31 -2.86 12.91
C GLU A 149 8.19 -3.80 11.71
N PHE A 150 8.03 -5.10 11.95
CA PHE A 150 7.78 -6.07 10.89
C PHE A 150 6.47 -5.79 10.16
N VAL A 151 5.37 -5.53 10.89
CA VAL A 151 4.07 -5.15 10.29
C VAL A 151 4.19 -3.88 9.47
N ALA A 152 4.82 -2.84 10.02
CA ALA A 152 5.05 -1.59 9.31
C ALA A 152 5.80 -1.82 7.98
N LYS A 153 6.84 -2.67 7.99
CA LYS A 153 7.58 -3.04 6.78
C LYS A 153 6.76 -3.88 5.80
N ALA A 154 5.94 -4.81 6.30
CA ALA A 154 5.07 -5.61 5.46
C ALA A 154 4.05 -4.73 4.73
N ILE A 155 3.41 -3.79 5.45
CA ILE A 155 2.49 -2.80 4.88
C ILE A 155 3.19 -1.97 3.79
N LEU A 156 4.43 -1.54 4.04
CA LEU A 156 5.22 -0.83 3.02
C LEU A 156 5.55 -1.68 1.80
N ALA A 157 5.79 -2.97 2.00
CA ALA A 157 6.04 -3.93 0.95
C ALA A 157 4.77 -4.32 0.16
N GLY A 158 3.62 -3.71 0.48
CA GLY A 158 2.36 -3.92 -0.23
C GLY A 158 1.41 -4.91 0.43
N ASP A 159 1.65 -5.30 1.68
CA ASP A 159 0.79 -6.24 2.42
C ASP A 159 -0.54 -5.60 2.89
N TRP A 160 -0.89 -4.41 2.43
CA TRP A 160 -2.17 -3.77 2.72
C TRP A 160 -3.18 -4.06 1.62
N ASN A 161 -4.26 -4.77 1.94
CA ASN A 161 -5.33 -5.07 1.00
C ASN A 161 -6.60 -4.28 1.34
N ALA A 162 -6.73 -3.10 0.75
CA ALA A 162 -7.85 -2.20 1.01
C ALA A 162 -9.23 -2.83 0.78
N SER A 163 -9.38 -3.77 -0.16
CA SER A 163 -10.67 -4.41 -0.43
C SER A 163 -11.18 -5.32 0.68
N MET A 164 -10.31 -5.67 1.61
CA MET A 164 -10.65 -6.51 2.75
C MET A 164 -11.17 -5.69 3.93
N ASP A 165 -11.12 -4.35 3.87
CA ASP A 165 -11.65 -3.50 4.93
C ASP A 165 -13.14 -3.82 5.23
N LEU A 166 -13.53 -3.83 6.51
CA LEU A 166 -14.91 -4.19 6.90
C LEU A 166 -15.91 -3.05 6.78
N THR A 167 -15.46 -1.87 6.37
CA THR A 167 -16.33 -0.70 6.19
C THR A 167 -16.93 -0.65 4.79
N GLY A 168 -16.34 -1.39 3.84
CA GLY A 168 -16.64 -1.29 2.42
C GLY A 168 -16.06 -0.04 1.75
N GLY A 169 -15.21 0.72 2.47
CA GLY A 169 -14.68 1.99 2.02
C GLY A 169 -13.36 1.90 1.24
N ASN A 170 -12.75 0.71 1.19
CA ASN A 170 -11.47 0.44 0.55
C ASN A 170 -10.37 1.43 0.93
N HIS A 171 -10.25 1.71 2.22
CA HIS A 171 -9.34 2.74 2.71
C HIS A 171 -7.87 2.30 2.56
N THR A 172 -7.03 3.22 2.12
CA THR A 172 -5.57 3.08 2.16
C THR A 172 -5.05 3.10 3.60
N PHE A 173 -3.85 2.56 3.82
CA PHE A 173 -3.20 2.64 5.14
C PHE A 173 -3.01 4.09 5.61
N LYS A 174 -2.71 5.04 4.71
CA LYS A 174 -2.62 6.46 5.07
C LYS A 174 -3.96 7.04 5.50
N GLN A 175 -5.05 6.71 4.80
CA GLN A 175 -6.39 7.15 5.21
C GLN A 175 -6.76 6.55 6.57
N MET A 176 -6.44 5.28 6.79
CA MET A 176 -6.59 4.67 8.11
C MET A 176 -5.78 5.45 9.15
N ALA A 177 -4.51 5.75 8.90
CA ALA A 177 -3.61 6.50 9.78
C ALA A 177 -4.12 7.90 10.18
N GLN A 178 -5.01 8.48 9.38
CA GLN A 178 -5.61 9.80 9.59
C GLN A 178 -6.97 9.77 10.30
N MET A 179 -7.59 8.60 10.42
CA MET A 179 -8.93 8.45 11.00
C MET A 179 -9.00 9.01 12.41
N THR A 180 -10.12 9.63 12.74
CA THR A 180 -10.40 10.20 14.07
C THR A 180 -11.41 9.38 14.86
N ASP A 181 -12.08 8.42 14.22
CA ASP A 181 -12.96 7.46 14.87
C ASP A 181 -12.25 6.10 15.06
N PRO A 182 -11.93 5.69 16.30
CA PRO A 182 -11.28 4.42 16.55
C PRO A 182 -12.13 3.21 16.15
N LYS A 183 -13.47 3.35 16.16
CA LYS A 183 -14.41 2.28 15.76
C LYS A 183 -14.40 2.06 14.26
N GLN A 184 -14.16 3.10 13.47
CA GLN A 184 -13.97 2.95 12.04
C GLN A 184 -12.56 2.44 11.73
N ALA A 185 -11.54 2.99 12.39
CA ALA A 185 -10.15 2.62 12.16
C ALA A 185 -9.87 1.12 12.40
N THR A 186 -10.47 0.52 13.43
CA THR A 186 -10.32 -0.92 13.68
C THR A 186 -10.92 -1.77 12.56
N LEU A 187 -12.10 -1.42 12.02
CA LEU A 187 -12.69 -2.13 10.89
C LEU A 187 -11.85 -2.02 9.62
N VAL A 188 -11.15 -0.89 9.47
CA VAL A 188 -10.24 -0.66 8.35
C VAL A 188 -8.96 -1.47 8.48
N TRP A 189 -8.48 -1.72 9.70
CA TRP A 189 -7.30 -2.54 9.95
C TRP A 189 -7.43 -3.98 9.44
N GLN A 190 -8.65 -4.48 9.21
CA GLN A 190 -8.88 -5.73 8.50
C GLN A 190 -8.19 -5.79 7.12
N ALA A 191 -7.97 -4.65 6.47
CA ALA A 191 -7.21 -4.59 5.22
C ALA A 191 -5.80 -5.20 5.35
N TYR A 192 -5.21 -5.12 6.54
CA TYR A 192 -3.98 -5.82 6.89
C TYR A 192 -4.24 -7.27 7.36
N GLU A 193 -5.12 -7.44 8.36
CA GLU A 193 -5.29 -8.71 9.09
C GLU A 193 -5.95 -9.81 8.25
N ARG A 194 -6.91 -9.42 7.41
CA ARG A 194 -7.62 -10.31 6.46
C ARG A 194 -8.18 -11.58 7.11
N GLY A 195 -8.62 -11.48 8.37
CA GLY A 195 -9.27 -12.58 9.07
C GLY A 195 -10.56 -13.01 8.36
N SER A 196 -11.00 -14.25 8.61
CA SER A 196 -12.26 -14.74 8.05
C SER A 196 -13.44 -13.94 8.59
N THR A 197 -14.18 -13.26 7.72
CA THR A 197 -15.31 -12.41 8.09
C THR A 197 -16.43 -13.18 8.80
N ALA A 198 -16.54 -14.50 8.59
CA ALA A 198 -17.48 -15.37 9.29
C ALA A 198 -17.19 -15.54 10.79
N HIS A 199 -15.97 -15.23 11.23
CA HIS A 199 -15.51 -15.43 12.60
C HIS A 199 -15.08 -14.12 13.29
N ILE A 200 -15.13 -12.99 12.56
CA ILE A 200 -14.86 -11.68 13.14
C ILE A 200 -16.11 -11.18 13.86
N ASN A 201 -15.93 -10.64 15.06
CA ASN A 201 -16.96 -9.90 15.79
C ASN A 201 -16.68 -8.38 15.70
N PRO A 202 -17.31 -7.64 14.77
CA PRO A 202 -17.02 -6.23 14.55
C PRO A 202 -17.33 -5.37 15.78
N PHE A 203 -18.38 -5.71 16.53
CA PHE A 203 -18.78 -4.95 17.72
C PHE A 203 -17.73 -5.03 18.83
N GLN A 204 -17.13 -6.21 19.02
CA GLN A 204 -16.04 -6.38 19.97
C GLN A 204 -14.81 -5.57 19.55
N LYS A 205 -14.40 -5.66 18.28
CA LYS A 205 -13.27 -4.89 17.73
C LYS A 205 -13.45 -3.39 17.95
N GLN A 206 -14.65 -2.88 17.68
CA GLN A 206 -15.02 -1.48 17.89
C GLN A 206 -15.02 -1.07 19.36
N ALA A 207 -15.55 -1.92 20.24
CA ALA A 207 -15.56 -1.66 21.68
C ALA A 207 -14.13 -1.62 22.25
N ASP A 208 -13.28 -2.57 21.86
CA ASP A 208 -11.88 -2.63 22.28
C ASP A 208 -11.07 -1.45 21.74
N ALA A 209 -11.31 -1.04 20.49
CA ALA A 209 -10.67 0.15 19.92
C ALA A 209 -11.08 1.44 20.64
N GLN A 210 -12.38 1.60 20.95
CA GLN A 210 -12.86 2.73 21.74
C GLN A 210 -12.23 2.73 23.14
N LYS A 211 -12.14 1.55 23.77
CA LYS A 211 -11.53 1.40 25.10
C LYS A 211 -10.04 1.74 25.09
N ALA A 212 -9.30 1.31 24.07
CA ALA A 212 -7.89 1.66 23.89
C ALA A 212 -7.70 3.18 23.70
N TYR A 213 -8.57 3.81 22.91
CA TYR A 213 -8.55 5.26 22.70
C TYR A 213 -8.72 6.03 24.02
N GLU A 214 -9.60 5.57 24.90
CA GLU A 214 -9.80 6.17 26.24
C GLU A 214 -8.62 5.89 27.17
N LEU A 215 -8.14 4.65 27.23
CA LEU A 215 -7.08 4.22 28.16
C LEU A 215 -5.73 4.90 27.91
N PHE A 216 -5.41 5.17 26.63
CA PHE A 216 -4.12 5.71 26.23
C PHE A 216 -4.19 7.20 25.83
N ASP A 217 -5.26 7.90 26.23
CA ASP A 217 -5.49 9.31 25.92
C ASP A 217 -5.38 9.60 24.40
N GLY A 218 -6.00 8.78 23.56
CA GLY A 218 -5.90 8.83 22.11
C GLY A 218 -6.20 10.20 21.51
N ALA A 219 -7.07 10.99 22.13
CA ALA A 219 -7.39 12.36 21.73
C ALA A 219 -6.19 13.31 21.72
N LYS A 220 -5.12 13.01 22.47
CA LYS A 220 -3.88 13.82 22.47
C LYS A 220 -3.07 13.67 21.19
N TYR A 221 -3.30 12.61 20.42
CA TYR A 221 -2.47 12.26 19.28
C TYR A 221 -3.22 12.49 17.99
N SER A 222 -2.91 13.60 17.33
CA SER A 222 -3.35 13.86 15.95
C SER A 222 -2.37 13.22 14.96
N TYR A 223 -2.87 12.88 13.78
CA TYR A 223 -2.03 12.43 12.67
C TYR A 223 -0.88 13.41 12.43
N ASN A 224 0.34 12.88 12.32
CA ASN A 224 1.54 13.66 12.07
C ASN A 224 2.15 13.25 10.74
N GLU A 225 1.86 14.05 9.71
CA GLU A 225 2.37 13.87 8.33
C GLU A 225 3.90 13.70 8.33
N ILE A 226 4.64 14.57 9.04
CA ILE A 226 6.11 14.55 9.04
C ILE A 226 6.66 13.22 9.58
N VAL A 227 6.15 12.80 10.74
CA VAL A 227 6.59 11.58 11.41
C VAL A 227 6.15 10.35 10.61
N PHE A 228 4.97 10.39 9.99
CA PHE A 228 4.47 9.33 9.13
C PHE A 228 5.38 9.10 7.92
N HIS A 229 5.67 10.15 7.15
CA HIS A 229 6.58 10.03 6.00
C HIS A 229 7.96 9.52 6.40
N LYS A 230 8.52 10.04 7.51
CA LYS A 230 9.82 9.59 8.03
C LYS A 230 9.81 8.11 8.43
N SER A 231 8.76 7.65 9.10
CA SER A 231 8.67 6.30 9.65
C SER A 231 8.40 5.23 8.59
N PHE A 232 7.86 5.65 7.45
CA PHE A 232 7.53 4.79 6.33
C PHE A 232 8.45 5.04 5.12
N ASP A 233 9.63 5.62 5.35
CA ASP A 233 10.71 5.86 4.38
C ASP A 233 10.24 6.50 3.05
N ILE A 234 9.28 7.41 3.16
CA ILE A 234 8.79 8.22 2.06
C ILE A 234 9.76 9.41 1.92
N PHE A 235 10.91 9.21 1.27
CA PHE A 235 11.84 10.30 0.97
C PHE A 235 11.22 11.30 -0.03
N GLY A 236 10.79 12.43 0.52
CA GLY A 236 10.67 13.76 -0.10
C GLY A 236 10.86 14.80 1.01
N PRO A 237 11.48 15.97 0.77
CA PRO A 237 11.89 16.85 1.85
C PRO A 237 10.66 17.45 2.55
N LEU A 238 10.59 17.24 3.86
CA LEU A 238 9.71 18.01 4.75
C LEU A 238 10.51 19.18 5.32
N LYS A 239 9.95 20.39 5.24
CA LYS A 239 10.37 21.51 6.10
C LYS A 239 9.29 21.78 7.17
N PRO A 240 9.66 22.21 8.39
CA PRO A 240 8.76 22.30 9.55
C PRO A 240 8.24 23.71 9.85
N GLY A 241 6.97 23.82 10.26
CA GLY A 241 6.29 24.95 10.97
C GLY A 241 6.18 26.27 10.17
N GLU A 242 5.14 27.10 10.21
CA GLU A 242 3.91 27.29 11.00
C GLU A 242 2.85 27.81 10.00
N GLY A 243 1.57 27.49 10.15
CA GLY A 243 0.62 28.44 10.73
C GLY A 243 -0.12 29.27 9.67
N GLU A 244 -1.39 28.92 9.46
CA GLU A 244 -2.43 29.67 8.73
C GLU A 244 -2.27 29.98 7.22
N SER A 245 -3.40 29.78 6.56
CA SER A 245 -3.77 30.17 5.21
C SER A 245 -3.13 31.45 4.66
N LYS A 246 -2.39 31.32 3.54
CA LYS A 246 -2.64 32.04 2.28
C LYS A 246 -1.67 31.59 1.18
N GLU A 247 -2.22 31.53 -0.03
CA GLU A 247 -1.50 31.25 -1.28
C GLU A 247 -0.23 32.08 -1.41
N VAL A 248 0.91 31.42 -1.63
CA VAL A 248 2.04 32.01 -2.36
C VAL A 248 2.57 30.98 -3.35
N VAL A 249 2.26 31.26 -4.60
CA VAL A 249 2.83 30.68 -5.82
C VAL A 249 4.35 30.78 -5.75
N LEU A 250 5.06 29.65 -5.63
CA LEU A 250 6.49 29.59 -5.89
C LEU A 250 6.73 29.04 -7.30
N SER A 251 6.94 30.00 -8.20
CA SER A 251 7.56 29.88 -9.51
C SER A 251 8.80 28.97 -9.46
N LEU A 252 8.80 27.96 -10.33
CA LEU A 252 9.99 27.28 -10.81
C LEU A 252 10.05 27.47 -12.32
N CYS A 253 10.65 28.56 -12.77
CA CYS A 253 11.27 28.62 -14.09
C CYS A 253 12.65 27.93 -13.99
N GLU A 254 13.19 27.20 -14.96
CA GLU A 254 12.69 26.60 -16.21
C GLU A 254 13.91 25.83 -16.75
N SER A 255 13.76 24.55 -17.10
CA SER A 255 14.59 23.93 -18.15
C SER A 255 13.99 22.60 -18.55
N GLY A 256 13.06 22.66 -19.50
CA GLY A 256 12.42 21.50 -20.09
C GLY A 256 11.09 21.94 -20.67
N SER A 257 11.02 22.05 -22.00
CA SER A 257 9.78 22.34 -22.72
C SER A 257 8.72 21.28 -22.39
N TYR A 258 7.93 21.51 -21.35
CA TYR A 258 6.76 20.70 -21.05
C TYR A 258 5.75 20.94 -22.16
N SER A 259 5.36 19.86 -22.83
CA SER A 259 4.36 19.87 -23.89
C SER A 259 3.15 20.67 -23.41
N LYS A 260 2.71 21.65 -24.21
CA LYS A 260 1.34 22.17 -24.10
C LYS A 260 0.47 20.93 -24.12
N GLY A 261 -0.19 20.62 -23.00
CA GLY A 261 -0.97 19.39 -22.91
C GLY A 261 -1.89 19.33 -24.13
N ALA A 262 -1.81 18.19 -24.77
CA ALA A 262 -2.33 17.86 -26.08
C ALA A 262 -3.72 18.43 -26.45
N PHE A 263 -4.60 18.49 -25.46
CA PHE A 263 -6.02 18.87 -25.57
C PHE A 263 -6.42 19.87 -24.46
N GLY A 264 -5.44 20.42 -23.74
CA GLY A 264 -5.62 21.28 -22.56
C GLY A 264 -4.30 21.42 -21.80
N LYS A 265 -4.12 22.48 -21.01
CA LYS A 265 -2.85 22.65 -20.27
C LYS A 265 -2.77 21.64 -19.11
N ASP A 266 -1.75 20.79 -19.09
CA ASP A 266 -1.46 19.94 -17.92
C ASP A 266 -1.25 20.78 -16.66
N ARG A 267 -1.45 20.15 -15.49
CA ARG A 267 -1.44 20.81 -14.17
C ARG A 267 -2.49 21.90 -14.07
N THR A 268 -3.68 21.62 -14.57
CA THR A 268 -4.87 22.49 -14.42
C THR A 268 -6.09 21.67 -14.03
N GLY A 269 -7.10 22.32 -13.47
CA GLY A 269 -8.32 21.66 -13.06
C GLY A 269 -8.20 21.07 -11.65
N LYS A 270 -9.21 21.38 -10.84
CA LYS A 270 -9.39 20.87 -9.47
C LYS A 270 -10.62 20.00 -9.47
N VAL A 271 -10.43 18.74 -9.15
CA VAL A 271 -11.48 17.72 -9.05
C VAL A 271 -11.24 16.88 -7.80
N ASN A 272 -12.27 16.19 -7.31
CA ASN A 272 -12.19 15.42 -6.08
C ASN A 272 -12.60 13.96 -6.33
N TYR A 273 -11.63 13.16 -6.77
CA TYR A 273 -11.78 11.75 -7.07
C TYR A 273 -10.63 10.96 -6.45
N THR A 274 -10.81 9.66 -6.32
CA THR A 274 -9.79 8.73 -5.84
C THR A 274 -9.50 7.68 -6.88
N SER A 275 -8.39 6.96 -6.68
CA SER A 275 -8.09 5.75 -7.44
C SER A 275 -9.28 4.79 -7.51
N TYR A 276 -9.35 4.05 -8.60
CA TYR A 276 -10.42 3.09 -8.92
C TYR A 276 -11.79 3.70 -9.25
N ASN A 277 -11.98 5.02 -9.13
CA ASN A 277 -13.15 5.65 -9.72
C ASN A 277 -13.10 5.53 -11.25
N ALA A 278 -14.04 4.78 -11.82
CA ALA A 278 -14.12 4.52 -13.25
C ALA A 278 -15.52 4.76 -13.79
N TRP A 279 -15.60 5.16 -15.06
CA TRP A 279 -16.84 5.49 -15.73
C TRP A 279 -16.84 5.02 -17.18
N ARG A 280 -17.99 4.49 -17.61
CA ARG A 280 -18.27 4.37 -19.03
C ARG A 280 -18.37 5.77 -19.66
N PRO A 281 -18.16 5.92 -20.97
CA PRO A 281 -18.17 7.24 -21.60
C PRO A 281 -19.44 8.04 -21.33
N GLU A 282 -20.60 7.38 -21.34
CA GLU A 282 -21.91 7.97 -21.06
C GLU A 282 -22.14 8.33 -19.58
N GLN A 283 -21.35 7.76 -18.67
CA GLN A 283 -21.46 7.96 -17.21
C GLN A 283 -20.40 8.92 -16.65
N LEU A 284 -19.54 9.48 -17.52
CA LEU A 284 -18.46 10.36 -17.09
C LEU A 284 -19.03 11.63 -16.40
N PRO A 285 -18.59 11.95 -15.17
CA PRO A 285 -18.99 13.15 -14.45
C PRO A 285 -18.75 14.43 -15.25
N ALA A 286 -19.66 15.40 -15.10
CA ALA A 286 -19.67 16.60 -15.93
C ALA A 286 -18.41 17.47 -15.77
N ASP A 287 -17.84 17.51 -14.56
CA ASP A 287 -16.60 18.20 -14.23
C ASP A 287 -15.34 17.52 -14.80
N LEU A 288 -15.40 16.21 -15.11
CA LEU A 288 -14.32 15.48 -15.79
C LEU A 288 -14.39 15.57 -17.32
N LYS A 289 -15.58 15.80 -17.90
CA LYS A 289 -15.78 15.86 -19.37
C LYS A 289 -14.82 16.83 -20.11
N PRO A 290 -14.52 18.04 -19.60
CA PRO A 290 -13.59 18.96 -20.25
C PRO A 290 -12.14 18.48 -20.30
N TYR A 291 -11.78 17.46 -19.50
CA TYR A 291 -10.43 16.92 -19.39
C TYR A 291 -10.30 15.51 -19.99
N ALA A 292 -11.43 14.86 -20.31
CA ALA A 292 -11.44 13.52 -20.87
C ALA A 292 -11.21 13.56 -22.37
N LEU A 293 -10.06 13.07 -22.83
CA LEU A 293 -9.80 12.77 -24.25
C LEU A 293 -10.94 11.91 -24.79
N ASP A 294 -11.62 12.34 -25.85
CA ASP A 294 -12.66 11.54 -26.50
C ASP A 294 -12.07 10.75 -27.68
N PRO A 295 -11.93 9.41 -27.59
CA PRO A 295 -11.45 8.61 -28.72
C PRO A 295 -12.27 8.77 -30.00
N ARG A 296 -13.56 9.16 -29.89
CA ARG A 296 -14.41 9.41 -31.07
C ARG A 296 -13.95 10.61 -31.89
N SER A 297 -13.36 11.62 -31.26
CA SER A 297 -12.83 12.81 -31.93
C SER A 297 -11.67 12.49 -32.89
N VAL A 298 -10.97 11.38 -32.63
CA VAL A 298 -9.90 10.86 -33.50
C VAL A 298 -10.35 9.63 -34.30
N GLY A 299 -11.67 9.38 -34.36
CA GLY A 299 -12.29 8.41 -35.25
C GLY A 299 -12.50 7.00 -34.68
N LEU A 300 -12.17 6.73 -33.40
CA LEU A 300 -12.45 5.43 -32.78
C LEU A 300 -13.93 5.35 -32.39
N ASN A 301 -14.66 4.38 -32.96
CA ASN A 301 -16.05 4.16 -32.57
C ASN A 301 -16.16 3.31 -31.30
N TYR A 302 -17.06 3.71 -30.41
CA TYR A 302 -17.37 2.94 -29.20
C TYR A 302 -18.25 1.74 -29.56
N ARG A 303 -17.84 0.55 -29.13
CA ARG A 303 -18.52 -0.75 -29.32
C ARG A 303 -18.61 -1.19 -30.78
N GLN A 304 -17.76 -0.64 -31.66
CA GLN A 304 -17.69 -0.97 -33.08
C GLN A 304 -16.23 -0.98 -33.53
N ALA A 305 -15.87 -1.90 -34.43
CA ALA A 305 -14.49 -2.03 -34.92
C ALA A 305 -14.03 -0.84 -35.78
N ALA A 306 -14.96 -0.02 -36.29
CA ALA A 306 -14.63 1.13 -37.13
C ALA A 306 -13.70 2.11 -36.38
N GLY A 307 -12.60 2.50 -37.03
CA GLY A 307 -11.59 3.40 -36.47
C GLY A 307 -10.49 2.72 -35.65
N TRP A 308 -10.64 1.44 -35.28
CA TRP A 308 -9.64 0.69 -34.53
C TRP A 308 -8.60 0.07 -35.48
N TYR A 309 -7.78 0.92 -36.09
CA TYR A 309 -6.85 0.50 -37.15
C TYR A 309 -5.59 -0.21 -36.63
N ALA A 310 -5.29 -0.14 -35.34
CA ALA A 310 -4.14 -0.81 -34.72
C ALA A 310 -4.59 -1.71 -33.56
N ILE A 311 -5.02 -2.92 -33.89
CA ILE A 311 -5.39 -3.98 -32.94
C ILE A 311 -4.15 -4.82 -32.60
N ALA A 312 -3.84 -4.92 -31.31
CA ALA A 312 -2.71 -5.69 -30.78
C ALA A 312 -3.05 -7.19 -30.61
N SER A 313 -4.32 -7.50 -30.38
CA SER A 313 -4.85 -8.82 -30.09
C SER A 313 -6.28 -8.98 -30.64
N THR A 314 -7.32 -8.84 -29.81
CA THR A 314 -8.69 -9.25 -30.14
C THR A 314 -9.64 -8.08 -30.39
N GLY A 315 -9.22 -6.86 -30.06
CA GLY A 315 -10.06 -5.66 -29.99
C GLY A 315 -10.66 -5.41 -28.61
N GLY A 316 -10.33 -6.23 -27.61
CA GLY A 316 -10.89 -6.15 -26.27
C GLY A 316 -9.86 -6.03 -25.16
N GLN A 317 -8.56 -5.90 -25.46
CA GLN A 317 -7.49 -5.83 -24.47
C GLN A 317 -6.98 -4.41 -24.21
N CYS A 318 -6.46 -4.12 -23.01
CA CYS A 318 -5.85 -2.82 -22.69
C CYS A 318 -4.81 -2.36 -23.74
N THR A 319 -4.06 -3.30 -24.31
CA THR A 319 -3.09 -3.07 -25.39
C THR A 319 -3.73 -2.75 -26.75
N ASP A 320 -4.95 -3.24 -27.02
CA ASP A 320 -5.71 -2.92 -28.24
C ASP A 320 -6.11 -1.45 -28.26
N LEU A 321 -6.68 -0.94 -27.16
CA LEU A 321 -7.00 0.47 -27.04
C LEU A 321 -5.75 1.32 -27.09
N SER A 322 -4.71 0.96 -26.33
CA SER A 322 -3.46 1.72 -26.30
C SER A 322 -2.84 1.85 -27.70
N ALA A 323 -2.78 0.76 -28.46
CA ALA A 323 -2.27 0.77 -29.82
C ALA A 323 -3.15 1.59 -30.78
N SER A 324 -4.47 1.36 -30.77
CA SER A 324 -5.42 2.03 -31.67
C SER A 324 -5.52 3.53 -31.39
N LEU A 325 -5.61 3.92 -30.12
CA LEU A 325 -5.72 5.32 -29.74
C LEU A 325 -4.42 6.07 -30.00
N MET A 326 -3.25 5.49 -29.69
CA MET A 326 -1.98 6.14 -29.99
C MET A 326 -1.73 6.28 -31.51
N TYR A 327 -2.17 5.29 -32.30
CA TYR A 327 -2.17 5.39 -33.76
C TYR A 327 -3.02 6.59 -34.22
N ALA A 328 -4.27 6.68 -33.78
CA ALA A 328 -5.17 7.75 -34.21
C ALA A 328 -4.77 9.14 -33.67
N LEU A 329 -4.17 9.17 -32.48
CA LEU A 329 -3.88 10.41 -31.78
C LEU A 329 -2.65 11.13 -32.34
N TRP A 330 -1.59 10.38 -32.66
CA TRP A 330 -0.30 10.96 -33.01
C TRP A 330 0.00 10.79 -34.50
N SER A 331 0.65 11.80 -35.08
CA SER A 331 1.15 11.75 -36.46
C SER A 331 2.49 12.45 -36.57
N LYS A 332 3.34 11.99 -37.49
CA LYS A 332 4.58 12.66 -37.87
C LYS A 332 4.69 12.60 -39.38
N ASN A 333 4.73 13.77 -40.02
CA ASN A 333 4.76 13.89 -41.49
C ASN A 333 3.64 13.11 -42.19
N GLY A 334 2.42 13.13 -41.62
CA GLY A 334 1.26 12.43 -42.16
C GLY A 334 1.23 10.92 -41.92
N SER A 335 2.23 10.35 -41.23
CA SER A 335 2.26 8.93 -40.84
C SER A 335 1.94 8.75 -39.36
N HIS A 336 1.17 7.71 -39.03
CA HIS A 336 0.76 7.38 -37.67
C HIS A 336 1.69 6.32 -37.03
N PRO A 337 2.07 6.45 -35.76
CA PRO A 337 2.90 5.45 -35.08
C PRO A 337 2.08 4.18 -34.81
N THR A 338 2.67 3.02 -35.05
CA THR A 338 2.03 1.73 -34.77
C THR A 338 2.93 0.89 -33.84
N GLN A 339 2.47 0.63 -32.62
CA GLN A 339 3.09 -0.31 -31.70
C GLN A 339 2.02 -1.26 -31.17
N LYS A 340 2.11 -2.54 -31.53
CA LYS A 340 1.11 -3.59 -31.23
C LYS A 340 1.62 -4.72 -30.34
N ALA A 341 2.89 -4.69 -29.95
CA ALA A 341 3.58 -5.77 -29.26
C ALA A 341 3.59 -5.62 -27.74
N GLY A 342 3.59 -6.76 -27.06
CA GLY A 342 3.82 -6.88 -25.62
C GLY A 342 2.56 -6.77 -24.77
N ASN A 343 2.72 -7.16 -23.51
CA ASN A 343 1.69 -6.99 -22.48
C ASN A 343 1.64 -5.53 -21.99
N GLY A 344 0.64 -5.17 -21.18
CA GLY A 344 0.43 -3.82 -20.68
C GLY A 344 1.65 -3.22 -19.98
N ASN A 345 2.33 -3.99 -19.13
CA ASN A 345 3.57 -3.58 -18.45
C ASN A 345 4.79 -3.39 -19.38
N MET A 346 4.71 -3.82 -20.65
CA MET A 346 5.82 -3.75 -21.62
C MET A 346 5.62 -2.67 -22.68
N VAL A 347 4.43 -2.08 -22.78
CA VAL A 347 4.08 -1.14 -23.86
C VAL A 347 5.10 0.00 -23.96
N VAL A 348 5.38 0.71 -22.87
CA VAL A 348 6.32 1.85 -22.86
C VAL A 348 7.73 1.42 -23.27
N ALA A 349 8.24 0.31 -22.74
CA ALA A 349 9.55 -0.19 -23.13
C ALA A 349 9.62 -0.56 -24.62
N ASN A 350 8.52 -1.08 -25.19
CA ASN A 350 8.43 -1.37 -26.61
C ASN A 350 8.33 -0.11 -27.47
N TRP A 351 7.68 0.96 -26.98
CA TRP A 351 7.68 2.26 -27.64
C TRP A 351 9.10 2.86 -27.69
N VAL A 352 9.81 2.86 -26.57
CA VAL A 352 11.22 3.30 -26.51
C VAL A 352 12.10 2.51 -27.47
N ARG A 353 11.94 1.17 -27.52
CA ARG A 353 12.71 0.32 -28.44
C ARG A 353 12.40 0.60 -29.92
N THR A 354 11.14 0.90 -30.24
CA THR A 354 10.67 1.03 -31.63
C THR A 354 10.95 2.41 -32.21
N PHE A 355 10.75 3.46 -31.41
CA PHE A 355 10.80 4.85 -31.89
C PHE A 355 11.97 5.65 -31.32
N GLY A 356 12.71 5.10 -30.35
CA GLY A 356 13.79 5.78 -29.63
C GLY A 356 13.27 6.60 -28.45
N GLY A 357 14.10 7.53 -27.95
CA GLY A 357 13.74 8.37 -26.80
C GLY A 357 13.90 7.66 -25.45
N SER A 358 13.10 8.06 -24.47
CA SER A 358 13.18 7.58 -23.09
C SER A 358 11.81 7.38 -22.48
N SER A 359 11.72 6.51 -21.47
CA SER A 359 10.55 6.42 -20.61
C SER A 359 10.58 7.49 -19.53
N ASP A 360 9.44 8.11 -19.25
CA ASP A 360 9.28 9.10 -18.19
C ASP A 360 8.61 8.51 -16.93
N LYS A 361 8.82 9.18 -15.81
CA LYS A 361 8.13 8.92 -14.53
C LYS A 361 7.02 9.92 -14.23
N SER A 362 6.95 11.01 -15.00
CA SER A 362 5.89 12.01 -14.89
C SER A 362 4.92 11.85 -16.06
N PRO A 363 3.60 11.90 -15.81
CA PRO A 363 2.61 11.86 -16.88
C PRO A 363 2.57 13.17 -17.66
N SER A 364 2.13 13.08 -18.91
CA SER A 364 1.70 14.20 -19.74
C SER A 364 0.48 13.79 -20.56
N SER A 365 -0.39 14.74 -20.87
CA SER A 365 -1.57 14.48 -21.71
C SER A 365 -1.18 13.88 -23.07
N GLY A 366 -1.82 12.78 -23.45
CA GLY A 366 -1.56 12.05 -24.70
C GLY A 366 -0.43 11.04 -24.63
N ALA A 367 0.27 10.92 -23.50
CA ALA A 367 1.26 9.86 -23.29
C ALA A 367 0.59 8.49 -23.12
N VAL A 368 1.21 7.45 -23.67
CA VAL A 368 0.87 6.05 -23.34
C VAL A 368 1.59 5.66 -22.06
N PHE A 369 0.97 4.83 -21.22
CA PHE A 369 1.57 4.36 -19.98
C PHE A 369 1.69 2.85 -19.90
N SER A 370 2.63 2.37 -19.09
CA SER A 370 2.74 0.99 -18.63
C SER A 370 2.78 0.96 -17.11
N SER A 371 2.07 0.00 -16.52
CA SER A 371 1.97 -0.20 -15.08
C SER A 371 1.98 -1.69 -14.74
N ALA A 372 2.29 -2.01 -13.48
CA ALA A 372 2.30 -3.39 -12.99
C ALA A 372 0.92 -4.05 -13.04
N GLY A 373 -0.17 -3.27 -12.91
CA GLY A 373 -1.55 -3.76 -12.91
C GLY A 373 -1.82 -4.84 -11.86
N THR A 374 -2.94 -5.56 -12.02
CA THR A 374 -3.36 -6.65 -11.12
C THR A 374 -2.99 -8.05 -11.64
N SER A 375 -2.40 -8.14 -12.83
CA SER A 375 -2.01 -9.40 -13.47
C SER A 375 -0.55 -9.37 -13.91
N SER A 376 0.04 -10.52 -14.22
CA SER A 376 1.41 -10.60 -14.75
C SER A 376 1.58 -9.92 -16.11
N ALA A 377 0.49 -9.69 -16.85
CA ALA A 377 0.48 -8.89 -18.07
C ALA A 377 0.55 -7.37 -17.79
N GLY A 378 0.27 -6.96 -16.56
CA GLY A 378 0.11 -5.57 -16.16
C GLY A 378 -0.90 -4.80 -16.99
N HIS A 379 -0.75 -3.49 -17.03
CA HIS A 379 -1.81 -2.63 -17.57
C HIS A 379 -1.27 -1.39 -18.29
N THR A 380 -2.07 -0.89 -19.24
CA THR A 380 -1.71 0.20 -20.16
C THR A 380 -2.96 0.98 -20.55
N GLY A 381 -2.74 2.22 -20.98
CA GLY A 381 -3.76 3.12 -21.50
C GLY A 381 -3.13 4.42 -21.96
N VAL A 382 -3.95 5.44 -22.16
CA VAL A 382 -3.50 6.78 -22.56
C VAL A 382 -3.93 7.81 -21.52
N VAL A 383 -3.03 8.74 -21.20
CA VAL A 383 -3.31 9.85 -20.29
C VAL A 383 -4.21 10.87 -20.99
N SER A 384 -5.40 11.08 -20.45
CA SER A 384 -6.33 12.12 -20.91
C SER A 384 -5.95 13.50 -20.38
N HIS A 385 -5.55 13.60 -19.11
CA HIS A 385 -5.20 14.87 -18.48
C HIS A 385 -4.37 14.69 -17.22
N VAL A 386 -3.54 15.68 -16.90
CA VAL A 386 -2.86 15.79 -15.59
C VAL A 386 -3.44 16.97 -14.81
N PHE A 387 -4.07 16.68 -13.66
CA PHE A 387 -4.69 17.69 -12.81
C PHE A 387 -3.65 18.52 -12.03
N GLU A 388 -4.09 19.62 -11.39
CA GLU A 388 -3.20 20.50 -10.61
C GLU A 388 -2.41 19.74 -9.53
N ASN A 389 -3.07 18.79 -8.87
CA ASN A 389 -2.47 17.95 -7.83
C ASN A 389 -1.53 16.86 -8.40
N GLY A 390 -1.42 16.72 -9.72
CA GLY A 390 -0.59 15.72 -10.40
C GLY A 390 -1.26 14.37 -10.61
N ASP A 391 -2.47 14.18 -10.11
CA ASP A 391 -3.29 13.02 -10.44
C ASP A 391 -3.66 13.05 -11.92
N ILE A 392 -4.05 11.91 -12.47
CA ILE A 392 -4.38 11.82 -13.89
C ILE A 392 -5.76 11.25 -14.13
N LEU A 393 -6.39 11.77 -15.18
CA LEU A 393 -7.48 11.09 -15.85
C LEU A 393 -6.88 10.25 -16.97
N ILE A 394 -7.23 8.97 -17.03
CA ILE A 394 -6.82 8.08 -18.12
C ILE A 394 -8.02 7.59 -18.91
N VAL A 395 -7.75 7.21 -20.15
CA VAL A 395 -8.65 6.40 -20.98
C VAL A 395 -7.99 5.03 -21.19
N GLU A 396 -8.71 3.98 -20.84
CA GLU A 396 -8.19 2.61 -20.77
C GLU A 396 -9.25 1.59 -21.22
N GLN A 397 -8.81 0.35 -21.42
CA GLN A 397 -9.67 -0.81 -21.70
C GLN A 397 -9.32 -1.94 -20.72
N ASN A 398 -10.25 -2.88 -20.45
CA ASN A 398 -10.10 -3.96 -19.46
C ASN A 398 -10.09 -3.48 -18.00
N TYR A 399 -11.08 -2.68 -17.66
CA TYR A 399 -11.42 -2.43 -16.27
C TYR A 399 -12.78 -3.09 -15.99
N ALA A 400 -12.77 -4.14 -15.15
CA ALA A 400 -13.86 -5.09 -14.96
C ALA A 400 -15.25 -4.44 -14.96
N SER A 401 -16.13 -4.89 -15.86
CA SER A 401 -17.52 -4.40 -16.05
C SER A 401 -17.70 -3.02 -16.70
N TYR A 402 -16.63 -2.29 -17.02
CA TYR A 402 -16.69 -0.97 -17.67
C TYR A 402 -16.26 -0.98 -19.13
N SER A 403 -15.29 -1.82 -19.50
CA SER A 403 -14.79 -1.93 -20.88
C SER A 403 -13.94 -3.19 -21.09
N GLY A 404 -13.75 -3.57 -22.35
CA GLY A 404 -12.89 -4.67 -22.75
C GLY A 404 -13.49 -6.06 -22.49
N ASP A 405 -12.69 -7.09 -22.75
CA ASP A 405 -13.09 -8.49 -22.54
C ASP A 405 -13.12 -8.85 -21.03
N ASP A 406 -12.40 -8.10 -20.18
CA ASP A 406 -12.40 -8.31 -18.73
C ASP A 406 -13.79 -8.08 -18.11
N GLY A 407 -14.26 -9.06 -17.34
CA GLY A 407 -15.64 -9.09 -16.84
C GLY A 407 -16.71 -9.22 -17.93
N GLY A 408 -16.34 -9.53 -19.18
CA GLY A 408 -17.27 -9.82 -20.28
C GLY A 408 -17.99 -8.61 -20.87
N PHE A 409 -17.50 -7.38 -20.67
CA PHE A 409 -18.18 -6.18 -21.18
C PHE A 409 -18.24 -6.17 -22.71
N GLY A 410 -17.11 -6.43 -23.37
CA GLY A 410 -16.97 -6.64 -24.81
C GLY A 410 -16.05 -5.66 -25.51
N LYS A 411 -15.63 -6.06 -26.71
CA LYS A 411 -14.62 -5.42 -27.57
C LYS A 411 -14.96 -3.98 -28.00
N TYR A 412 -13.93 -3.29 -28.48
CA TYR A 412 -13.95 -1.96 -29.07
C TYR A 412 -14.55 -0.90 -28.14
N SER A 413 -14.32 -1.06 -26.84
CA SER A 413 -14.85 -0.18 -25.80
C SER A 413 -13.72 0.42 -24.96
N TRP A 414 -13.98 1.49 -24.24
CA TRP A 414 -13.05 2.09 -23.28
C TRP A 414 -13.82 2.64 -22.09
N ASN A 415 -13.13 2.80 -20.98
CA ASN A 415 -13.60 3.54 -19.82
C ASN A 415 -12.63 4.67 -19.50
N TYR A 416 -13.11 5.60 -18.71
CA TYR A 416 -12.25 6.58 -18.05
C TYR A 416 -12.00 6.12 -16.63
N ARG A 417 -10.82 6.43 -16.10
CA ARG A 417 -10.47 6.17 -14.72
C ARG A 417 -9.66 7.30 -14.13
N TYR A 418 -9.95 7.64 -12.89
CA TYR A 418 -9.14 8.57 -12.13
C TYR A 418 -8.02 7.80 -11.43
N VAL A 419 -6.79 8.28 -11.56
CA VAL A 419 -5.60 7.65 -11.01
C VAL A 419 -4.83 8.66 -10.19
N THR A 420 -4.73 8.40 -8.90
CA THR A 420 -3.99 9.28 -7.99
C THR A 420 -2.49 9.14 -8.19
N THR A 421 -1.73 10.19 -7.89
CA THR A 421 -0.27 10.15 -7.81
C THR A 421 0.26 9.02 -6.91
N ALA A 422 -0.50 8.64 -5.89
CA ALA A 422 -0.18 7.50 -5.03
C ALA A 422 -0.24 6.18 -5.81
N GLU A 423 -1.29 5.95 -6.59
CA GLU A 423 -1.39 4.76 -7.44
C GLU A 423 -0.31 4.76 -8.53
N LEU A 424 -0.02 5.92 -9.14
CA LEU A 424 1.07 6.05 -10.12
C LEU A 424 2.40 5.53 -9.56
N LYS A 425 2.70 5.87 -8.31
CA LYS A 425 3.90 5.41 -7.62
C LYS A 425 3.82 3.91 -7.30
N ASN A 426 2.71 3.45 -6.73
CA ASN A 426 2.55 2.08 -6.24
C ASN A 426 2.59 1.03 -7.36
N GLU A 427 1.96 1.33 -8.49
CA GLU A 427 1.92 0.42 -9.65
C GLU A 427 3.08 0.67 -10.63
N GLY A 428 4.04 1.53 -10.24
CA GLY A 428 5.26 1.75 -11.00
C GLY A 428 5.03 2.32 -12.40
N TYR A 429 4.09 3.27 -12.54
CA TYR A 429 3.75 3.84 -13.84
C TYR A 429 4.99 4.39 -14.54
N THR A 430 5.07 4.09 -15.82
CA THR A 430 6.02 4.68 -16.77
C THR A 430 5.24 5.25 -17.93
N PHE A 431 5.77 6.30 -18.54
CA PHE A 431 5.10 7.02 -19.62
C PHE A 431 6.00 7.14 -20.83
N TYR A 432 5.38 7.27 -21.99
CA TYR A 432 6.06 7.62 -23.23
C TYR A 432 5.26 8.70 -23.96
N ASP A 433 5.88 9.85 -24.17
CA ASP A 433 5.31 11.01 -24.86
C ASP A 433 5.93 11.16 -26.27
N PRO A 434 5.20 10.80 -27.35
CA PRO A 434 5.69 10.96 -28.72
C PRO A 434 6.03 12.41 -29.11
N ALA A 435 5.49 13.43 -28.44
CA ALA A 435 5.80 14.83 -28.73
C ALA A 435 7.30 15.12 -28.62
N LYS A 436 8.01 14.44 -27.70
CA LYS A 436 9.45 14.59 -27.49
C LYS A 436 10.28 14.17 -28.71
N LEU A 437 9.70 13.37 -29.61
CA LEU A 437 10.32 12.95 -30.87
C LEU A 437 9.72 13.66 -32.09
N GLY A 438 8.98 14.75 -31.87
CA GLY A 438 8.41 15.57 -32.94
C GLY A 438 7.15 14.97 -33.58
N TYR A 439 6.48 14.03 -32.92
CA TYR A 439 5.10 13.70 -33.29
C TYR A 439 4.18 14.84 -32.87
N GLN A 440 3.13 15.05 -33.64
CA GLN A 440 2.10 16.04 -33.39
C GLN A 440 0.75 15.34 -33.26
N ILE A 441 -0.10 15.92 -32.45
CA ILE A 441 -1.45 15.40 -32.26
C ILE A 441 -2.32 15.79 -33.45
N THR A 442 -3.16 14.87 -33.86
CA THR A 442 -4.09 15.08 -34.96
C THR A 442 -5.03 16.24 -34.64
N LYS A 443 -5.29 17.09 -35.64
CA LYS A 443 -6.06 18.33 -35.48
C LYS A 443 -7.50 18.14 -35.03
N SER A 444 -8.04 16.92 -35.17
CA SER A 444 -9.42 16.58 -34.82
C SER A 444 -9.61 16.20 -33.36
N VAL A 445 -8.53 16.13 -32.56
CA VAL A 445 -8.63 15.73 -31.16
C VAL A 445 -9.54 16.66 -30.36
N GLY A 446 -10.40 16.07 -29.55
CA GLY A 446 -11.36 16.76 -28.70
C GLY A 446 -11.53 16.06 -27.36
N THR A 447 -12.22 16.74 -26.46
CA THR A 447 -12.59 16.24 -25.14
C THR A 447 -14.08 15.93 -25.11
N VAL A 448 -14.53 15.03 -24.25
CA VAL A 448 -15.97 14.69 -24.12
C VAL A 448 -16.86 15.91 -23.84
N GLY A 449 -16.30 16.96 -23.25
CA GLY A 449 -17.01 18.21 -22.95
C GLY A 449 -17.08 19.25 -24.06
N LYS A 450 -16.53 18.99 -25.27
CA LYS A 450 -16.44 19.99 -26.36
C LYS A 450 -16.70 19.41 -27.74
#